data_AF-X0ZXD6-F1
#
_entry.id   AF-X0ZXD6-F1
#
_cell.length_a   1.000
_cell.length_b   1.000
_cell.length_c   1.000
_cell.angle_alpha   90.00
_cell.angle_beta   90.00
_cell.angle_gamma   90.00
#
_symmetry.space_group_name_H-M   'P 1'
#
loop_
_entity.id
_entity.type
_entity.pdbx_description
1 polymer ?
#
loop_
_entity_poly.entity_id
_entity_poly.type
_entity_poly.pdbx_seq_one_letter_code
_entity_poly.pdbx_strand_id
1 'polypeptide(L)'
;MKIVVFAPHPDDEVYGAGGSILKWMAEGHDVHIVYVTDNRALITWGKNNNQIILEEAKEYLDLSEEQISVICLKEAKCVARAFGFPESNVHLFRFHDQDAINQIQNGIKLSKDIIKDADRIVIPSDNNNHPDHQATHTMAKSAAIELNLGYLEFYIYAIYNVIKAPMEMQKKERIADYRLGVYEIMKLYKTQLLLKDTRLGWQTLTRKRSERFGVFSLKDAGKFYNF
;
A
#
# COMPACT_ATOMS: atom_id res chain seq x y z
N MET A 1 9.59 9.53 -14.80
CA MET A 1 9.95 8.24 -14.18
C MET A 1 8.73 7.36 -14.14
N LYS A 2 8.91 6.05 -14.23
CA LYS A 2 7.89 5.05 -13.91
C LYS A 2 8.01 4.66 -12.43
N ILE A 3 6.94 4.85 -11.67
CA ILE A 3 6.89 4.60 -10.22
C ILE A 3 5.81 3.56 -9.95
N VAL A 4 6.16 2.43 -9.32
CA VAL A 4 5.19 1.38 -8.99
C VAL A 4 5.01 1.30 -7.48
N VAL A 5 3.80 1.61 -7.01
CA VAL A 5 3.42 1.50 -5.59
C VAL A 5 2.77 0.15 -5.34
N PHE A 6 3.19 -0.54 -4.28
CA PHE A 6 2.57 -1.75 -3.80
C PHE A 6 1.83 -1.45 -2.49
N ALA A 7 0.53 -1.73 -2.48
CA ALA A 7 -0.35 -1.67 -1.32
C ALA A 7 -0.76 -3.11 -0.95
N PRO A 8 -0.29 -3.65 0.18
CA PRO A 8 -0.74 -4.95 0.70
C PRO A 8 -2.27 -5.03 0.75
N HIS A 9 -2.88 -4.02 1.36
CA HIS A 9 -4.33 -3.87 1.48
C HIS A 9 -4.79 -2.54 0.85
N PRO A 10 -6.03 -2.47 0.34
CA PRO A 10 -6.66 -1.21 -0.04
C PRO A 10 -6.77 -0.26 1.17
N ASP A 11 -6.10 0.88 1.06
CA ASP A 11 -5.87 1.98 2.04
C ASP A 11 -4.40 2.20 2.39
N ASP A 12 -3.55 1.17 2.26
CA ASP A 12 -2.12 1.27 2.54
C ASP A 12 -1.42 2.28 1.63
N GLU A 13 -1.87 2.45 0.38
CA GLU A 13 -1.35 3.47 -0.52
C GLU A 13 -1.64 4.88 0.01
N VAL A 14 -2.80 5.07 0.68
CA VAL A 14 -3.21 6.35 1.25
C VAL A 14 -2.37 6.67 2.48
N TYR A 15 -2.25 5.73 3.41
CA TYR A 15 -1.51 5.93 4.66
C TYR A 15 0.00 5.93 4.47
N GLY A 16 0.50 5.05 3.62
CA GLY A 16 1.92 4.87 3.34
C GLY A 16 2.48 6.01 2.49
N ALA A 17 1.85 6.30 1.36
CA ALA A 17 2.43 7.18 0.33
C ALA A 17 1.43 8.14 -0.34
N GLY A 18 0.22 8.32 0.18
CA GLY A 18 -0.87 8.99 -0.55
C GLY A 18 -0.53 10.42 -0.97
N GLY A 19 0.17 11.15 -0.10
CA GLY A 19 0.61 12.50 -0.43
C GLY A 19 1.70 12.50 -1.51
N SER A 20 2.60 11.53 -1.46
CA SER A 20 3.67 11.37 -2.43
C SER A 20 3.15 10.90 -3.79
N ILE A 21 2.14 10.02 -3.83
CA ILE A 21 1.45 9.60 -5.06
C ILE A 21 0.88 10.81 -5.80
N LEU A 22 0.06 11.62 -5.11
CA LEU A 22 -0.52 12.83 -5.70
C LEU A 22 0.56 13.80 -6.19
N LYS A 23 1.63 13.95 -5.40
CA LYS A 23 2.77 14.78 -5.78
C LYS A 23 3.47 14.27 -7.04
N TRP A 24 3.83 12.99 -7.09
CA TRP A 24 4.53 12.41 -8.24
C TRP A 24 3.68 12.45 -9.52
N MET A 25 2.37 12.26 -9.40
CA MET A 25 1.45 12.44 -10.53
C MET A 25 1.40 13.90 -11.00
N ALA A 26 1.35 14.87 -10.09
CA ALA A 26 1.38 16.29 -10.43
C ALA A 26 2.72 16.72 -11.08
N GLU A 27 3.82 16.02 -10.76
CA GLU A 27 5.13 16.17 -11.38
C GLU A 27 5.24 15.46 -12.75
N GLY A 28 4.16 14.83 -13.23
CA GLY A 28 4.10 14.18 -14.54
C GLY A 28 4.77 12.81 -14.60
N HIS A 29 4.95 12.13 -13.46
CA HIS A 29 5.46 10.76 -13.44
C HIS A 29 4.37 9.75 -13.83
N ASP A 30 4.81 8.63 -14.42
CA ASP A 30 3.96 7.49 -14.75
C ASP A 30 3.83 6.61 -13.51
N VAL A 31 2.76 6.81 -12.73
CA VAL A 31 2.57 6.14 -11.45
C VAL A 31 1.60 4.97 -11.64
N HIS A 32 1.99 3.81 -11.11
CA HIS A 32 1.23 2.57 -11.06
C HIS A 32 0.91 2.21 -9.63
N ILE A 33 -0.22 1.53 -9.41
CA ILE A 33 -0.61 0.97 -8.11
C ILE A 33 -0.89 -0.53 -8.26
N VAL A 34 -0.34 -1.31 -7.34
CA VAL A 34 -0.57 -2.75 -7.20
C VAL A 34 -1.25 -2.98 -5.87
N TYR A 35 -2.51 -3.43 -5.90
CA TYR A 35 -3.19 -3.96 -4.72
C TYR A 35 -2.95 -5.46 -4.65
N VAL A 36 -2.30 -5.92 -3.58
CA VAL A 36 -1.83 -7.30 -3.45
C VAL A 36 -2.96 -8.21 -3.01
N THR A 37 -3.64 -7.88 -1.92
CA THR A 37 -4.76 -8.66 -1.40
C THR A 37 -6.11 -8.07 -1.80
N ASP A 38 -7.16 -8.86 -1.62
CA ASP A 38 -8.55 -8.44 -1.82
C ASP A 38 -9.24 -7.92 -0.55
N ASN A 39 -8.52 -7.89 0.57
CA ASN A 39 -8.96 -7.36 1.87
C ASN A 39 -10.30 -7.92 2.36
N ARG A 40 -10.51 -9.21 2.06
CA ARG A 40 -11.76 -9.91 2.33
C ARG A 40 -12.02 -10.18 3.80
N ALA A 41 -10.97 -10.30 4.61
CA ALA A 41 -11.06 -10.64 6.03
C ALA A 41 -11.28 -9.41 6.91
N LEU A 42 -11.25 -8.19 6.34
CA LEU A 42 -11.40 -6.90 7.03
C LEU A 42 -12.50 -6.90 8.11
N ILE A 43 -13.72 -7.29 7.74
CA ILE A 43 -14.89 -7.23 8.64
C ILE A 43 -14.78 -8.31 9.73
N THR A 44 -14.42 -9.54 9.35
CA THR A 44 -14.21 -10.66 10.28
C THR A 44 -13.11 -10.32 11.30
N TRP A 45 -11.96 -9.85 10.82
CA TRP A 45 -10.85 -9.42 11.65
C TRP A 45 -11.25 -8.25 12.56
N GLY A 46 -11.95 -7.27 12.01
CA GLY A 46 -12.47 -6.12 12.77
C GLY A 46 -13.39 -6.53 13.92
N LYS A 47 -14.26 -7.54 13.71
CA LYS A 47 -15.12 -8.11 14.76
C LYS A 47 -14.29 -8.84 15.82
N ASN A 48 -13.40 -9.73 15.39
CA ASN A 48 -12.60 -10.58 16.29
C ASN A 48 -11.63 -9.78 17.16
N ASN A 49 -11.18 -8.62 16.69
CA ASN A 49 -10.23 -7.76 17.41
C ASN A 49 -10.89 -6.53 18.05
N ASN A 50 -12.23 -6.46 18.11
CA ASN A 50 -12.98 -5.32 18.65
C ASN A 50 -12.60 -3.97 17.99
N GLN A 51 -12.24 -4.02 16.71
CA GLN A 51 -11.84 -2.87 15.92
C GLN A 51 -12.99 -2.30 15.07
N ILE A 52 -14.08 -3.03 14.90
CA ILE A 52 -15.20 -2.58 14.06
C ILE A 52 -16.12 -1.58 14.78
N ILE A 53 -16.64 -0.60 14.04
CA ILE A 53 -17.67 0.35 14.46
C ILE A 53 -19.02 -0.25 14.09
N LEU A 54 -19.63 -0.96 15.04
CA LEU A 54 -20.81 -1.82 14.81
C LEU A 54 -22.01 -1.06 14.23
N GLU A 55 -22.24 0.17 14.68
CA GLU A 55 -23.38 0.98 14.27
C GLU A 55 -23.38 1.27 12.77
N GLU A 56 -22.20 1.40 12.17
CA GLU A 56 -22.00 1.73 10.76
C GLU A 56 -21.73 0.49 9.91
N ALA A 57 -21.23 -0.57 10.52
CA ALA A 57 -20.93 -1.81 9.81
C ALA A 57 -22.16 -2.69 9.55
N LYS A 58 -23.37 -2.31 10.01
CA LYS A 58 -24.58 -3.16 10.00
C LYS A 58 -24.86 -3.84 8.65
N GLU A 59 -24.68 -3.14 7.54
CA GLU A 59 -24.93 -3.69 6.19
C GLU A 59 -23.86 -4.69 5.72
N TYR A 60 -22.73 -4.80 6.43
CA TYR A 60 -21.60 -5.68 6.12
C TYR A 60 -21.47 -6.86 7.08
N LEU A 61 -22.08 -6.81 8.27
CA LEU A 61 -21.84 -7.78 9.35
C LEU A 61 -22.23 -9.23 9.02
N ASP A 62 -23.20 -9.40 8.10
CA ASP A 62 -23.74 -10.68 7.67
C ASP A 62 -23.25 -11.09 6.26
N LEU A 63 -22.39 -10.28 5.64
CA LEU A 63 -21.78 -10.62 4.36
C LEU A 63 -20.65 -11.64 4.54
N SER A 64 -20.54 -12.57 3.60
CA SER A 64 -19.37 -13.45 3.50
C SER A 64 -18.12 -12.67 3.12
N GLU A 65 -16.94 -13.19 3.46
CA GLU A 65 -15.67 -12.59 3.06
C GLU A 65 -15.56 -12.45 1.53
N GLU A 66 -16.11 -13.39 0.75
CA GLU A 66 -16.14 -13.27 -0.71
C GLU A 66 -16.93 -12.03 -1.16
N GLN A 67 -18.10 -11.77 -0.58
CA GLN A 67 -18.87 -10.57 -0.86
C GLN A 67 -18.14 -9.29 -0.43
N ILE A 68 -17.46 -9.31 0.72
CA ILE A 68 -16.62 -8.20 1.19
C ILE A 68 -15.47 -7.95 0.21
N SER A 69 -14.82 -8.99 -0.30
CA SER A 69 -13.72 -8.87 -1.27
C SER A 69 -14.14 -8.11 -2.54
N VAL A 70 -15.35 -8.39 -3.04
CA VAL A 70 -15.90 -7.71 -4.22
C VAL A 70 -16.11 -6.23 -3.94
N ILE A 71 -16.60 -5.89 -2.74
CA ILE A 71 -16.81 -4.51 -2.30
C ILE A 71 -15.46 -3.80 -2.16
N CYS A 72 -14.52 -4.39 -1.41
CA CYS A 72 -13.18 -3.82 -1.18
C CYS A 72 -12.42 -3.57 -2.50
N LEU A 73 -12.43 -4.52 -3.44
CA LEU A 73 -11.78 -4.35 -4.74
C LEU A 73 -12.47 -3.28 -5.61
N LYS A 74 -13.78 -3.10 -5.47
CA LYS A 74 -14.52 -2.01 -6.13
C LYS A 74 -14.15 -0.66 -5.53
N GLU A 75 -14.01 -0.56 -4.21
CA GLU A 75 -13.54 0.64 -3.54
C GLU A 75 -12.10 0.98 -3.94
N ALA A 76 -11.20 -0.02 -3.97
CA ALA A 76 -9.82 0.15 -4.42
C ALA A 76 -9.74 0.76 -5.83
N LYS A 77 -10.52 0.24 -6.78
CA LYS A 77 -10.63 0.84 -8.12
C LYS A 77 -11.21 2.25 -8.11
N CYS A 78 -12.18 2.53 -7.24
CA CYS A 78 -12.77 3.85 -7.09
C CYS A 78 -11.73 4.86 -6.59
N VAL A 79 -10.98 4.48 -5.56
CA VAL A 79 -9.90 5.26 -4.96
C VAL A 79 -8.77 5.47 -5.95
N ALA A 80 -8.36 4.44 -6.69
CA ALA A 80 -7.34 4.57 -7.72
C ALA A 80 -7.74 5.61 -8.78
N ARG A 81 -9.00 5.61 -9.22
CA ARG A 81 -9.50 6.67 -10.12
C ARG A 81 -9.51 8.05 -9.47
N ALA A 82 -9.80 8.15 -8.18
CA ALA A 82 -9.80 9.42 -7.45
C ALA A 82 -8.38 10.00 -7.25
N PHE A 83 -7.36 9.15 -7.12
CA PHE A 83 -5.95 9.57 -7.21
C PHE A 83 -5.60 10.09 -8.61
N GLY A 84 -6.24 9.57 -9.66
CA GLY A 84 -5.96 9.90 -11.05
C GLY A 84 -5.21 8.82 -11.82
N PHE A 85 -5.12 7.59 -11.28
CA PHE A 85 -4.50 6.48 -12.01
C PHE A 85 -5.31 6.14 -13.28
N PRO A 86 -4.65 6.03 -14.45
CA PRO A 86 -5.24 5.38 -15.62
C PRO A 86 -5.61 3.93 -15.31
N GLU A 87 -6.65 3.39 -15.93
CA GLU A 87 -7.07 1.99 -15.68
C GLU A 87 -5.96 0.98 -16.00
N SER A 88 -5.13 1.25 -17.01
CA SER A 88 -3.94 0.45 -17.36
C SER A 88 -2.87 0.41 -16.26
N ASN A 89 -2.91 1.35 -15.33
CA ASN A 89 -1.91 1.52 -14.27
C ASN A 89 -2.39 0.95 -12.92
N VAL A 90 -3.59 0.37 -12.88
CA VAL A 90 -4.16 -0.25 -11.68
C VAL A 90 -4.10 -1.77 -11.80
N HIS A 91 -3.29 -2.40 -10.95
CA HIS A 91 -3.03 -3.84 -10.95
C HIS A 91 -3.65 -4.46 -9.70
N LEU A 92 -4.38 -5.57 -9.87
CA LEU A 92 -5.00 -6.30 -8.76
C LEU A 92 -4.49 -7.74 -8.77
N PHE A 93 -3.70 -8.13 -7.78
CA PHE A 93 -3.25 -9.53 -7.66
C PHE A 93 -4.35 -10.43 -7.10
N ARG A 94 -5.24 -9.87 -6.26
CA ARG A 94 -6.40 -10.57 -5.67
C ARG A 94 -6.00 -11.79 -4.86
N PHE A 95 -4.84 -11.74 -4.20
CA PHE A 95 -4.51 -12.75 -3.22
C PHE A 95 -5.47 -12.67 -2.04
N HIS A 96 -5.74 -13.81 -1.43
CA HIS A 96 -6.60 -13.86 -0.26
C HIS A 96 -5.93 -13.05 0.86
N ASP A 97 -6.66 -12.11 1.44
CA ASP A 97 -6.24 -11.38 2.64
C ASP A 97 -5.85 -12.33 3.77
N GLN A 98 -4.79 -12.01 4.54
CA GLN A 98 -4.15 -12.86 5.54
C GLN A 98 -3.39 -14.08 4.99
N ASP A 99 -3.28 -14.25 3.68
CA ASP A 99 -2.63 -15.40 3.03
C ASP A 99 -1.52 -15.01 2.03
N ALA A 100 -1.13 -13.74 1.95
CA ALA A 100 -0.17 -13.30 0.91
C ALA A 100 1.19 -13.98 1.07
N ILE A 101 1.56 -14.43 2.28
CA ILE A 101 2.80 -15.19 2.53
C ILE A 101 2.88 -16.48 1.69
N ASN A 102 1.75 -17.16 1.49
CA ASN A 102 1.67 -18.39 0.69
C ASN A 102 1.63 -18.10 -0.81
N GLN A 103 1.51 -16.83 -1.21
CA GLN A 103 1.42 -16.40 -2.60
C GLN A 103 2.72 -15.75 -3.12
N ILE A 104 3.83 -15.76 -2.34
CA ILE A 104 5.07 -15.05 -2.69
C ILE A 104 5.54 -15.39 -4.11
N GLN A 105 5.59 -16.67 -4.50
CA GLN A 105 6.06 -17.06 -5.83
C GLN A 105 5.16 -16.53 -6.95
N ASN A 106 3.84 -16.54 -6.75
CA ASN A 106 2.88 -15.95 -7.69
C ASN A 106 3.06 -14.43 -7.75
N GLY A 107 3.23 -13.77 -6.60
CA GLY A 107 3.45 -12.34 -6.50
C GLY A 107 4.75 -11.88 -7.15
N ILE A 108 5.84 -12.65 -7.02
CA ILE A 108 7.10 -12.40 -7.74
C ILE A 108 6.84 -12.43 -9.25
N LYS A 109 6.20 -13.51 -9.75
CA LYS A 109 5.89 -13.66 -11.17
C LYS A 109 5.08 -12.48 -11.71
N LEU A 110 4.00 -12.10 -11.04
CA LEU A 110 3.14 -10.99 -11.45
C LEU A 110 3.87 -9.64 -11.38
N SER A 111 4.70 -9.44 -10.35
CA SER A 111 5.44 -8.18 -10.15
C SER A 111 6.43 -7.93 -11.29
N LYS A 112 7.10 -8.97 -11.79
CA LYS A 112 8.14 -8.84 -12.84
C LYS A 112 7.65 -8.08 -14.06
N ASP A 113 6.47 -8.39 -14.57
CA ASP A 113 5.93 -7.74 -15.78
C ASP A 113 5.61 -6.26 -15.56
N ILE A 114 5.28 -5.89 -14.32
CA ILE A 114 4.90 -4.52 -13.94
C ILE A 114 6.14 -3.65 -13.69
N ILE A 115 7.19 -4.24 -13.10
CA ILE A 115 8.36 -3.47 -12.60
C ILE A 115 9.60 -3.52 -13.51
N LYS A 116 9.61 -4.32 -14.59
CA LYS A 116 10.79 -4.55 -15.45
C LYS A 116 11.44 -3.29 -16.03
N ASP A 117 10.68 -2.21 -16.14
CA ASP A 117 11.02 -0.90 -16.67
C ASP A 117 10.75 0.22 -15.65
N ALA A 118 10.58 -0.12 -14.37
CA ALA A 118 10.37 0.86 -13.31
C ALA A 118 11.69 1.55 -12.91
N ASP A 119 11.61 2.85 -12.64
CA ASP A 119 12.71 3.63 -12.05
C ASP A 119 12.67 3.57 -10.52
N ARG A 120 11.46 3.45 -9.97
CA ARG A 120 11.20 3.40 -8.53
C ARG A 120 10.08 2.42 -8.20
N ILE A 121 10.25 1.65 -7.14
CA ILE A 121 9.15 0.97 -6.48
C ILE A 121 8.95 1.51 -5.06
N VAL A 122 7.70 1.54 -4.63
CA VAL A 122 7.28 1.99 -3.30
C VAL A 122 6.59 0.83 -2.62
N ILE A 123 7.19 0.29 -1.57
CA ILE A 123 6.78 -0.99 -0.95
C ILE A 123 6.64 -0.81 0.57
N PRO A 124 5.84 -1.65 1.24
CA PRO A 124 5.77 -1.62 2.69
C PRO A 124 7.12 -2.05 3.31
N SER A 125 7.36 -1.55 4.50
CA SER A 125 8.43 -2.02 5.38
C SER A 125 8.17 -3.45 5.80
N ASP A 126 9.20 -4.29 5.69
CA ASP A 126 9.18 -5.65 6.24
C ASP A 126 9.39 -5.64 7.77
N ASN A 127 9.78 -4.49 8.37
CA ASN A 127 9.64 -4.26 9.82
C ASN A 127 8.16 -4.00 10.19
N ASN A 128 7.29 -4.98 9.97
CA ASN A 128 5.85 -4.89 10.18
C ASN A 128 5.35 -6.15 10.91
N ASN A 129 4.29 -6.03 11.69
CA ASN A 129 3.70 -7.15 12.42
C ASN A 129 2.66 -7.91 11.56
N HIS A 130 2.26 -7.35 10.41
CA HIS A 130 1.29 -7.96 9.51
C HIS A 130 1.99 -8.80 8.42
N PRO A 131 1.70 -10.10 8.30
CA PRO A 131 2.39 -10.99 7.35
C PRO A 131 2.21 -10.57 5.88
N ASP A 132 1.05 -10.03 5.50
CA ASP A 132 0.85 -9.57 4.12
C ASP A 132 1.74 -8.39 3.71
N HIS A 133 2.11 -7.51 4.65
CA HIS A 133 3.07 -6.43 4.38
C HIS A 133 4.47 -7.01 4.13
N GLN A 134 4.90 -7.97 4.95
CA GLN A 134 6.17 -8.69 4.80
C GLN A 134 6.23 -9.46 3.47
N ALA A 135 5.14 -10.15 3.13
CA ALA A 135 5.00 -10.89 1.88
C ALA A 135 5.07 -9.96 0.67
N THR A 136 4.34 -8.84 0.70
CA THR A 136 4.36 -7.82 -0.37
C THR A 136 5.74 -7.23 -0.58
N HIS A 137 6.44 -6.88 0.51
CA HIS A 137 7.84 -6.46 0.45
C HIS A 137 8.70 -7.51 -0.26
N THR A 138 8.58 -8.77 0.17
CA THR A 138 9.36 -9.90 -0.35
C THR A 138 9.09 -10.16 -1.83
N MET A 139 7.82 -10.08 -2.27
CA MET A 139 7.42 -10.28 -3.66
C MET A 139 8.09 -9.26 -4.59
N ALA A 140 7.94 -7.96 -4.27
CA ALA A 140 8.42 -6.89 -5.13
C ALA A 140 9.96 -6.82 -5.15
N LYS A 141 10.59 -7.00 -3.98
CA LYS A 141 12.06 -7.02 -3.86
C LYS A 141 12.68 -8.21 -4.57
N SER A 142 12.15 -9.42 -4.36
CA SER A 142 12.66 -10.63 -5.03
C SER A 142 12.46 -10.55 -6.55
N ALA A 143 11.33 -10.02 -7.02
CA ALA A 143 11.12 -9.78 -8.46
C ALA A 143 12.18 -8.84 -9.05
N ALA A 144 12.53 -7.76 -8.35
CA ALA A 144 13.57 -6.83 -8.80
C ALA A 144 14.97 -7.47 -8.80
N ILE A 145 15.28 -8.31 -7.80
CA ILE A 145 16.53 -9.09 -7.74
C ILE A 145 16.61 -10.06 -8.92
N GLU A 146 15.56 -10.82 -9.19
CA GLU A 146 15.53 -11.80 -10.28
C GLU A 146 15.59 -11.16 -11.68
N LEU A 147 15.15 -9.91 -11.81
CA LEU A 147 15.29 -9.11 -13.02
C LEU A 147 16.61 -8.33 -13.10
N ASN A 148 17.44 -8.37 -12.05
CA ASN A 148 18.69 -7.64 -11.93
C ASN A 148 18.53 -6.11 -12.18
N LEU A 149 17.50 -5.50 -11.58
CA LEU A 149 17.19 -4.07 -11.73
C LEU A 149 18.10 -3.19 -10.86
N GLY A 150 19.41 -3.19 -11.15
CA GLY A 150 20.44 -2.56 -10.31
C GLY A 150 20.31 -1.03 -10.11
N TYR A 151 19.53 -0.35 -10.95
CA TYR A 151 19.26 1.09 -10.87
C TYR A 151 17.94 1.43 -10.16
N LEU A 152 17.14 0.43 -9.79
CA LEU A 152 15.83 0.63 -9.20
C LEU A 152 15.93 1.24 -7.80
N GLU A 153 15.20 2.33 -7.58
CA GLU A 153 15.04 2.93 -6.26
C GLU A 153 13.94 2.23 -5.48
N PHE A 154 14.20 1.89 -4.22
CA PHE A 154 13.22 1.33 -3.29
C PHE A 154 12.84 2.37 -2.27
N TYR A 155 11.57 2.76 -2.26
CA TYR A 155 10.99 3.64 -1.25
C TYR A 155 10.14 2.81 -0.31
N ILE A 156 10.62 2.65 0.92
CA ILE A 156 10.00 1.81 1.93
C ILE A 156 9.18 2.67 2.87
N TYR A 157 7.85 2.56 2.82
CA TYR A 157 6.97 3.23 3.78
C TYR A 157 6.68 2.30 4.97
N ALA A 158 6.37 2.85 6.13
CA ALA A 158 5.95 2.07 7.28
C ALA A 158 4.53 2.43 7.70
N ILE A 159 3.73 1.40 7.96
CA ILE A 159 2.40 1.43 8.55
C ILE A 159 2.48 0.55 9.80
N TYR A 160 1.76 0.92 10.85
CA TYR A 160 1.79 0.33 12.21
C TYR A 160 3.09 0.53 12.99
N ASN A 161 4.24 0.32 12.36
CA ASN A 161 5.56 0.44 12.97
C ASN A 161 6.32 1.66 12.46
N VAL A 162 7.40 2.02 13.16
CA VAL A 162 8.33 3.05 12.69
C VAL A 162 9.25 2.50 11.60
N ILE A 163 9.66 3.37 10.68
CA ILE A 163 10.68 3.05 9.67
C ILE A 163 11.99 2.73 10.40
N LYS A 164 12.53 1.53 10.14
CA LYS A 164 13.79 1.07 10.71
C LYS A 164 14.88 1.09 9.64
N ALA A 165 15.30 2.30 9.28
CA ALA A 165 16.38 2.57 8.35
C ALA A 165 17.39 3.55 8.98
N PRO A 166 18.70 3.47 8.65
CA PRO A 166 19.66 4.49 9.05
C PRO A 166 19.23 5.88 8.59
N MET A 167 19.65 6.92 9.32
CA MET A 167 19.18 8.30 9.08
C MET A 167 19.56 8.78 7.67
N GLU A 168 20.75 8.41 7.19
CA GLU A 168 21.27 8.70 5.86
C GLU A 168 20.46 8.02 4.74
N MET A 169 19.78 6.91 5.05
CA MET A 169 18.88 6.23 4.13
C MET A 169 17.43 6.72 4.28
N GLN A 170 17.13 7.62 5.21
CA GLN A 170 15.78 8.15 5.35
C GLN A 170 15.57 9.39 4.48
N LYS A 171 14.49 9.36 3.69
CA LYS A 171 14.02 10.51 2.94
C LYS A 171 12.70 11.01 3.49
N LYS A 172 12.57 12.32 3.62
CA LYS A 172 11.33 12.99 4.00
C LYS A 172 10.74 13.70 2.80
N GLU A 173 9.53 13.33 2.43
CA GLU A 173 8.79 13.92 1.31
C GLU A 173 7.79 14.94 1.87
N ARG A 174 7.83 16.20 1.40
CA ARG A 174 6.88 17.24 1.83
C ARG A 174 5.58 17.08 1.04
N ILE A 175 4.50 16.75 1.72
CA ILE A 175 3.17 16.49 1.12
C ILE A 175 2.08 17.46 1.61
N ALA A 176 2.48 18.54 2.29
CA ALA A 176 1.57 19.47 2.94
C ALA A 176 0.47 19.98 2.01
N ASP A 177 0.77 20.21 0.75
CA ASP A 177 -0.18 20.80 -0.22
C ASP A 177 -1.18 19.74 -0.75
N TYR A 178 -0.90 18.45 -0.54
CA TYR A 178 -1.72 17.31 -1.01
C TYR A 178 -2.60 16.69 0.09
N ARG A 179 -2.34 17.02 1.36
CA ARG A 179 -2.93 16.34 2.53
C ARG A 179 -4.47 16.36 2.58
N LEU A 180 -5.10 17.43 2.08
CA LEU A 180 -6.56 17.50 2.00
C LEU A 180 -7.10 16.60 0.89
N GLY A 181 -6.40 16.51 -0.25
CA GLY A 181 -6.75 15.57 -1.32
C GLY A 181 -6.68 14.12 -0.82
N VAL A 182 -5.63 13.75 -0.09
CA VAL A 182 -5.48 12.42 0.52
C VAL A 182 -6.64 12.14 1.50
N TYR A 183 -7.00 13.12 2.33
CA TYR A 183 -8.14 13.01 3.25
C TYR A 183 -9.47 12.78 2.52
N GLU A 184 -9.73 13.49 1.42
CA GLU A 184 -10.94 13.32 0.63
C GLU A 184 -10.96 11.97 -0.10
N ILE A 185 -9.82 11.51 -0.61
CA ILE A 185 -9.70 10.21 -1.27
C ILE A 185 -9.98 9.07 -0.28
N MET A 186 -9.45 9.15 0.94
CA MET A 186 -9.68 8.12 1.97
C MET A 186 -11.16 7.90 2.30
N LYS A 187 -12.02 8.92 2.14
CA LYS A 187 -13.49 8.79 2.34
C LYS A 187 -14.13 7.74 1.45
N LEU A 188 -13.51 7.43 0.31
CA LEU A 188 -14.06 6.50 -0.67
C LEU A 188 -13.87 5.03 -0.25
N TYR A 189 -12.97 4.77 0.70
CA TYR A 189 -12.84 3.46 1.36
C TYR A 189 -13.84 3.33 2.51
N LYS A 190 -15.10 3.09 2.18
CA LYS A 190 -16.16 3.02 3.21
C LYS A 190 -15.95 1.83 4.13
N THR A 191 -15.56 0.67 3.59
CA THR A 191 -15.33 -0.53 4.41
C THR A 191 -14.15 -0.35 5.36
N GLN A 192 -13.05 0.24 4.90
CA GLN A 192 -11.86 0.49 5.72
C GLN A 192 -12.16 1.43 6.87
N LEU A 193 -12.97 2.46 6.60
CA LEU A 193 -13.38 3.42 7.62
C LEU A 193 -14.30 2.81 8.68
N LEU A 194 -14.80 1.58 8.53
CA LEU A 194 -15.53 0.88 9.60
C LEU A 194 -14.59 0.44 10.74
N LEU A 195 -13.27 0.43 10.54
CA LEU A 195 -12.31 0.15 11.59
C LEU A 195 -11.99 1.42 12.39
N LYS A 196 -12.00 1.31 13.72
CA LYS A 196 -11.75 2.40 14.68
C LYS A 196 -10.41 3.07 14.43
N ASP A 197 -9.34 2.28 14.35
CA ASP A 197 -7.98 2.79 14.17
C ASP A 197 -7.79 3.45 12.80
N THR A 198 -8.31 2.82 11.74
CA THR A 198 -8.30 3.40 10.38
C THR A 198 -9.06 4.72 10.35
N ARG A 199 -10.24 4.80 10.99
CA ARG A 199 -11.00 6.05 11.07
C ARG A 199 -10.27 7.15 11.83
N LEU A 200 -9.61 6.80 12.93
CA LEU A 200 -8.79 7.76 13.68
C LEU A 200 -7.63 8.24 12.80
N GLY A 201 -6.94 7.34 12.12
CA GLY A 201 -5.87 7.64 11.17
C GLY A 201 -6.32 8.62 10.09
N TRP A 202 -7.48 8.38 9.48
CA TRP A 202 -8.09 9.25 8.48
C TRP A 202 -8.23 10.69 8.98
N GLN A 203 -8.72 10.92 10.21
CA GLN A 203 -8.86 12.26 10.79
C GLN A 203 -7.53 13.02 10.89
N THR A 204 -6.42 12.30 11.08
CA THR A 204 -5.08 12.91 11.19
C THR A 204 -4.49 13.33 9.84
N LEU A 205 -4.99 12.81 8.71
CA LEU A 205 -4.43 13.09 7.39
C LEU A 205 -4.44 14.58 7.06
N THR A 206 -5.45 15.33 7.49
CA THR A 206 -5.54 16.80 7.32
C THR A 206 -4.37 17.57 7.94
N ARG A 207 -3.64 16.95 8.88
CA ARG A 207 -2.49 17.51 9.59
C ARG A 207 -1.15 16.89 9.14
N LYS A 208 -1.16 15.81 8.36
CA LYS A 208 0.04 15.17 7.84
C LYS A 208 0.72 16.12 6.85
N ARG A 209 1.95 16.56 7.14
CA ARG A 209 2.71 17.51 6.29
C ARG A 209 3.85 16.85 5.53
N SER A 210 4.21 15.64 5.91
CA SER A 210 5.30 14.89 5.30
C SER A 210 5.10 13.39 5.43
N GLU A 211 5.62 12.68 4.44
CA GLU A 211 5.84 11.24 4.48
C GLU A 211 7.33 10.96 4.67
N ARG A 212 7.65 9.81 5.24
CA ARG A 212 9.02 9.35 5.40
C ARG A 212 9.16 8.02 4.70
N PHE A 213 10.31 7.79 4.11
CA PHE A 213 10.67 6.54 3.45
C PHE A 213 12.07 6.13 3.86
N GLY A 214 12.32 4.83 3.99
CA GLY A 214 13.67 4.30 3.78
C GLY A 214 13.94 4.23 2.29
N VAL A 215 15.07 4.76 1.82
CA VAL A 215 15.44 4.79 0.40
C VAL A 215 16.68 3.95 0.19
N PHE A 216 16.57 2.97 -0.70
CA PHE A 216 17.62 1.99 -0.95
C PHE A 216 17.72 1.64 -2.44
N SER A 217 18.77 0.91 -2.79
CA SER A 217 18.99 0.30 -4.11
C SER A 217 19.24 -1.21 -3.98
N LEU A 218 19.18 -1.99 -5.04
CA LEU A 218 19.50 -3.43 -4.96
C LEU A 218 20.90 -3.72 -4.37
N LYS A 219 21.86 -2.78 -4.48
CA LYS A 219 23.20 -2.92 -3.88
C LYS A 219 23.19 -2.91 -2.36
N ASP A 220 22.11 -2.44 -1.76
CA ASP A 220 21.90 -2.35 -0.32
C ASP A 220 21.21 -3.61 0.23
N ALA A 221 20.73 -4.49 -0.65
CA ALA A 221 19.99 -5.68 -0.26
C ALA A 221 20.83 -6.60 0.65
N GLY A 222 20.31 -6.91 1.83
CA GLY A 222 20.95 -7.72 2.87
C GLY A 222 21.97 -6.97 3.72
N LYS A 223 22.15 -5.65 3.53
CA LYS A 223 23.07 -4.83 4.32
C LYS A 223 22.38 -4.08 5.46
N PHE A 224 21.07 -3.85 5.34
CA PHE A 224 20.30 -3.11 6.33
C PHE A 224 19.21 -3.98 6.93
N TYR A 225 18.71 -3.57 8.10
CA TYR A 225 17.62 -4.30 8.73
C TYR A 225 16.41 -4.31 7.81
N ASN A 226 15.99 -5.50 7.39
CA ASN A 226 14.84 -5.72 6.53
C ASN A 226 14.92 -5.01 5.16
N PHE A 227 16.14 -4.78 4.66
CA PHE A 227 16.42 -4.46 3.27
C PHE A 227 17.76 -5.06 2.83
#